data_AF-A0A2X2DPT1-F1
#
_entry.id   AF-A0A2X2DPT1-F1
#
_cell.length_a   1.000
_cell.length_b   1.000
_cell.length_c   1.000
_cell.angle_alpha   90.00
_cell.angle_beta   90.00
_cell.angle_gamma   90.00
#
_symmetry.space_group_name_H-M   'P 1'
#
loop_
_entity.id
_entity.type
_entity.pdbx_description
1 polymer ?
#
loop_
_entity_poly.entity_id
_entity_poly.type
_entity_poly.pdbx_seq_one_letter_code
_entity_poly.pdbx_strand_id
1 'polypeptide(L)'
;MNFVPSRREHYPNLPFWRLVRDGFWELQLPKESDLSKDNKQPSKNKLIQQNVLGGFDQESYQLLIKKPSLINKLAQQILSEHFPDNVQDVIANRLDFSLQEIRQNRDPTFRKNILRAYNYQCAICGYNLRYDSAVVGLEVAHLTSSTP
;
A
#
# COMPACT_ATOMS: atom_id res chain seq x y z
N MET A 1 -11.90 5.22 -0.12
CA MET A 1 -11.16 4.42 0.85
C MET A 1 -9.87 5.13 1.19
N ASN A 2 -9.62 5.36 2.48
CA ASN A 2 -8.35 5.87 2.99
C ASN A 2 -7.53 4.65 3.45
N PHE A 3 -6.29 4.55 3.00
CA PHE A 3 -5.38 3.44 3.36
C PHE A 3 -4.59 3.70 4.63
N VAL A 4 -4.75 4.89 5.22
CA VAL A 4 -4.08 5.31 6.44
C VAL A 4 -4.98 4.99 7.64
N PRO A 5 -4.44 4.58 8.80
CA PRO A 5 -5.22 4.42 10.02
C PRO A 5 -6.08 5.66 10.29
N SER A 6 -7.28 5.45 10.82
CA SER A 6 -8.19 6.54 11.17
C SER A 6 -7.51 7.49 12.16
N ARG A 7 -7.40 8.76 11.78
CA ARG A 7 -6.82 9.82 12.61
C ARG A 7 -7.69 11.06 12.50
N ARG A 8 -7.71 11.85 13.56
CA ARG A 8 -8.42 13.15 13.59
C ARG A 8 -7.84 14.14 12.56
N GLU A 9 -6.55 14.03 12.26
CA GLU A 9 -5.87 14.89 11.30
C GLU A 9 -4.78 14.11 10.55
N HIS A 10 -4.67 14.37 9.25
CA HIS A 10 -3.64 13.80 8.38
C HIS A 10 -2.60 14.88 8.06
N TYR A 11 -1.34 14.55 8.30
CA TYR A 11 -0.21 15.47 8.09
C TYR A 11 0.69 14.98 6.96
N PRO A 12 0.30 15.14 5.69
CA PRO A 12 1.12 14.71 4.55
C PRO A 12 2.47 15.47 4.45
N ASN A 13 2.57 16.62 5.12
CA ASN A 13 3.82 17.38 5.26
C ASN A 13 4.86 16.69 6.15
N LEU A 14 4.46 15.76 7.03
CA LEU A 14 5.39 15.00 7.88
C LEU A 14 6.35 14.13 7.07
N PRO A 15 5.88 13.18 6.23
CA PRO A 15 6.79 12.35 5.44
C PRO A 15 7.63 13.21 4.49
N PHE A 16 7.03 14.18 3.80
CA PHE A 16 7.76 15.09 2.90
C PHE A 16 9.00 15.74 3.53
N TRP A 17 8.89 16.18 4.80
CA TRP A 17 10.02 16.77 5.53
C TRP A 17 10.97 15.74 6.14
N ARG A 18 10.43 14.64 6.68
CA ARG A 18 11.21 13.67 7.46
C ARG A 18 12.04 12.72 6.60
N LEU A 19 11.61 12.43 5.37
CA LEU A 19 12.32 11.53 4.45
C LEU A 19 13.77 11.98 4.19
N VAL A 20 14.08 13.27 4.35
CA VAL A 20 15.46 13.79 4.26
C VAL A 20 16.41 13.07 5.21
N ARG A 21 15.93 12.67 6.40
CA ARG A 21 16.74 11.97 7.39
C ARG A 21 17.05 10.52 7.01
N ASP A 22 16.28 9.96 6.07
CA ASP A 22 16.44 8.58 5.62
C ASP A 22 17.51 8.47 4.50
N GLY A 23 18.02 9.61 4.00
CA GLY A 23 19.22 9.68 3.17
C GLY A 23 19.01 9.47 1.67
N PHE A 24 17.78 9.28 1.20
CA PHE A 24 17.45 9.12 -0.23
C PHE A 24 16.55 10.24 -0.77
N TRP A 25 16.28 11.26 0.04
CA TRP A 25 15.33 12.34 -0.26
C TRP A 25 15.99 13.70 -0.04
N GLU A 26 15.81 14.61 -0.99
CA GLU A 26 16.36 15.95 -0.97
C GLU A 26 15.24 16.99 -1.01
N LEU A 27 15.47 18.11 -0.33
CA LEU A 27 14.60 19.29 -0.39
C LEU A 27 15.36 20.44 -1.05
N GLN A 28 14.79 20.97 -2.12
CA GLN A 28 15.27 22.20 -2.73
C GLN A 28 14.60 23.38 -2.05
N LEU A 29 15.39 24.02 -1.19
CA LEU A 29 15.01 25.22 -0.46
C LEU A 29 15.40 26.45 -1.29
N PRO A 30 14.54 27.47 -1.39
CA PRO A 30 14.96 28.77 -1.94
C PRO A 30 16.16 29.32 -1.17
N LYS A 31 17.04 30.07 -1.84
CA LYS A 31 18.26 30.65 -1.24
C LYS A 31 17.99 31.51 0.01
N GLU A 32 16.79 32.08 0.11
CA GLU A 32 16.36 32.92 1.23
C GLU A 32 15.46 32.19 2.25
N SER A 33 15.38 30.86 2.19
CA SER A 33 14.55 30.12 3.15
C SER A 33 15.11 30.25 4.56
N ASP A 34 14.25 30.56 5.52
CA ASP A 34 14.54 30.50 6.95
C ASP A 34 14.35 29.08 7.52
N LEU A 35 13.88 28.14 6.69
CA LEU A 35 13.58 26.75 7.05
C LEU A 35 14.82 25.94 7.44
N SER A 36 15.99 26.28 6.91
CA SER A 36 17.25 25.62 7.29
C SER A 36 17.80 26.08 8.64
N LYS A 37 17.35 27.25 9.13
CA LYS A 37 17.84 27.86 10.37
C LYS A 37 17.10 27.35 11.61
N ASP A 38 15.87 26.88 11.41
CA ASP A 38 15.01 26.42 12.48
C ASP A 38 15.05 24.88 12.51
N ASN A 39 15.65 24.29 13.55
CA ASN A 39 15.63 22.83 13.76
C ASN A 39 14.21 22.28 14.02
N LYS A 40 13.21 23.18 14.02
CA LYS A 40 11.81 22.88 14.24
C LYS A 40 11.13 22.52 12.93
N GLN A 41 10.34 21.46 12.96
CA GLN A 41 9.56 21.02 11.82
C GLN A 41 8.63 22.16 11.33
N PRO A 42 8.68 22.52 10.02
CA PRO A 42 7.86 23.58 9.49
C PRO A 42 6.39 23.18 9.31
N SER A 43 5.52 24.18 9.41
CA SER A 43 4.09 24.00 9.15
C SER A 43 3.84 23.78 7.66
N LYS A 44 2.72 23.11 7.33
CA LYS A 44 2.28 22.89 5.94
C LYS A 44 2.21 24.21 5.15
N ASN A 45 1.65 25.26 5.75
CA ASN A 45 1.52 26.55 5.09
C ASN A 45 2.88 27.18 4.77
N LYS A 46 3.88 27.03 5.66
CA LYS A 46 5.23 27.55 5.44
C LYS A 46 5.92 26.87 4.27
N LEU A 47 5.78 25.55 4.14
CA LEU A 47 6.34 24.78 3.01
C LEU A 47 5.72 25.20 1.68
N ILE A 48 4.40 25.44 1.65
CA ILE A 48 3.69 25.90 0.45
C ILE A 48 4.09 27.33 0.09
N GLN A 49 4.12 28.25 1.07
CA GLN A 49 4.48 29.66 0.86
C GLN A 49 5.89 29.82 0.31
N GLN A 50 6.83 28.98 0.75
CA GLN A 50 8.21 29.02 0.28
C GLN A 50 8.45 28.11 -0.94
N ASN A 51 7.40 27.52 -1.50
CA ASN A 51 7.46 26.65 -2.67
C ASN A 51 8.58 25.60 -2.60
N VAL A 52 8.70 24.94 -1.44
CA VAL A 52 9.75 23.94 -1.22
C VAL A 52 9.47 22.73 -2.11
N LEU A 53 10.43 22.40 -2.98
CA LEU A 53 10.38 21.21 -3.80
C LEU A 53 11.10 20.07 -3.09
N GLY A 54 10.63 18.85 -3.29
CA GLY A 54 11.25 17.66 -2.71
C GLY A 54 11.15 16.47 -3.64
N GLY A 55 12.16 15.62 -3.60
CA GLY A 55 12.26 14.45 -4.46
C GLY A 55 13.36 13.50 -4.02
N PHE A 56 13.54 12.43 -4.80
CA PHE A 56 14.69 11.56 -4.65
C PHE A 56 15.99 12.33 -4.88
N ASP A 57 17.04 11.94 -4.15
CA ASP A 57 18.39 12.37 -4.47
C ASP A 57 18.81 11.89 -5.86
N GLN A 58 19.89 12.46 -6.39
CA GLN A 58 20.34 12.16 -7.74
C GLN A 58 20.69 10.67 -7.91
N GLU A 59 21.31 10.06 -6.90
CA GLU A 59 21.72 8.66 -6.96
C GLU A 59 20.52 7.70 -7.00
N SER A 60 19.57 7.86 -6.07
CA SER A 60 18.37 7.01 -6.02
C SER A 60 17.50 7.23 -7.24
N TYR A 61 17.33 8.47 -7.70
CA TYR A 61 16.56 8.77 -8.91
C TYR A 61 17.15 8.06 -10.15
N GLN A 62 18.46 8.15 -10.33
CA GLN A 62 19.15 7.48 -11.44
C GLN A 62 19.06 5.95 -11.35
N LEU A 63 19.14 5.39 -10.14
CA LEU A 63 18.98 3.96 -9.92
C LEU A 63 17.59 3.48 -10.33
N LEU A 64 16.54 4.20 -9.93
CA LEU A 64 15.14 3.85 -10.21
C LEU A 64 14.84 3.91 -11.71
N ILE A 65 15.31 4.94 -12.42
CA ILE A 65 15.13 5.06 -13.87
C ILE A 65 15.86 3.95 -14.63
N LYS A 66 17.08 3.59 -14.21
CA LYS A 66 17.86 2.53 -14.88
C LYS A 66 17.28 1.14 -14.65
N LYS A 67 16.50 0.93 -13.58
CA LYS A 67 15.97 -0.38 -13.19
C LYS A 67 14.47 -0.30 -12.86
N PRO A 68 13.57 -0.19 -13.85
CA PRO A 68 12.12 -0.13 -13.60
C PRO A 68 11.57 -1.33 -12.82
N SER A 69 12.14 -2.52 -12.99
CA SER A 69 11.75 -3.72 -12.23
C SER A 69 12.05 -3.61 -10.73
N LEU A 70 12.99 -2.74 -10.32
CA LEU A 70 13.26 -2.46 -8.91
C LEU A 70 12.09 -1.70 -8.26
N ILE A 71 11.41 -0.84 -9.02
CA ILE A 71 10.26 -0.07 -8.52
C ILE A 71 9.15 -1.03 -8.09
N ASN A 72 8.83 -2.04 -8.91
CA ASN A 72 7.80 -3.04 -8.57
C ASN A 72 8.19 -3.84 -7.31
N LYS A 73 9.46 -4.20 -7.17
CA LYS A 73 9.96 -4.90 -5.97
C LYS A 73 9.85 -4.04 -4.71
N LEU A 74 10.27 -2.78 -4.77
CA LEU A 74 10.19 -1.85 -3.65
C LEU A 74 8.73 -1.56 -3.27
N ALA A 75 7.87 -1.30 -4.27
CA ALA A 75 6.44 -1.10 -4.06
C ALA A 75 5.82 -2.31 -3.37
N GLN A 76 6.14 -3.53 -3.83
CA GLN A 76 5.65 -4.74 -3.18
C GLN A 76 6.17 -4.87 -1.76
N GLN A 77 7.46 -4.64 -1.51
CA GLN A 77 8.04 -4.77 -0.17
C GLN A 77 7.31 -3.85 0.81
N ILE A 78 7.19 -2.56 0.47
CA ILE A 78 6.45 -1.56 1.26
C ILE A 78 5.00 -2.00 1.50
N LEU A 79 4.34 -2.50 0.46
CA LEU A 79 2.95 -2.95 0.55
C LEU A 79 2.81 -4.17 1.47
N SER A 80 3.71 -5.14 1.36
CA SER A 80 3.69 -6.37 2.16
C SER A 80 4.03 -6.15 3.63
N GLU A 81 4.89 -5.19 3.94
CA GLU A 81 5.31 -4.89 5.32
C GLU A 81 4.28 -4.03 6.08
N HIS A 82 3.53 -3.19 5.38
CA HIS A 82 2.70 -2.15 6.01
C HIS A 82 1.20 -2.30 5.79
N PHE A 83 0.75 -3.17 4.89
CA PHE A 83 -0.68 -3.30 4.56
C PHE A 83 -1.13 -4.76 4.51
N PRO A 84 -2.38 -5.06 4.90
CA PRO A 84 -2.94 -6.40 4.75
C PRO A 84 -3.19 -6.73 3.26
N ASP A 85 -3.17 -8.02 2.92
CA ASP A 85 -3.20 -8.52 1.55
C ASP A 85 -4.34 -7.98 0.69
N ASN A 86 -5.53 -7.81 1.28
CA ASN A 86 -6.73 -7.30 0.61
C ASN A 86 -6.63 -5.81 0.25
N VAL A 87 -5.82 -5.04 0.97
CA VAL A 87 -5.60 -3.61 0.74
C VAL A 87 -4.48 -3.40 -0.27
N GLN A 88 -3.43 -4.22 -0.21
CA GLN A 88 -2.30 -4.16 -1.14
C GLN A 88 -2.74 -4.23 -2.61
N ASP A 89 -3.68 -5.12 -2.99
CA ASP A 89 -4.19 -5.21 -4.37
C ASP A 89 -4.88 -3.93 -4.82
N VAL A 90 -5.66 -3.31 -3.92
CA VAL A 90 -6.38 -2.08 -4.21
C VAL A 90 -5.40 -0.92 -4.41
N ILE A 91 -4.37 -0.82 -3.57
CA ILE A 91 -3.34 0.22 -3.70
C ILE A 91 -2.54 0.03 -4.99
N ALA A 92 -2.10 -1.20 -5.27
CA ALA A 92 -1.32 -1.51 -6.46
C ALA A 92 -2.05 -1.20 -7.75
N ASN A 93 -3.29 -1.65 -7.88
CA ASN A 93 -4.11 -1.36 -9.06
C ASN A 93 -4.37 0.14 -9.23
N ARG A 94 -4.47 0.90 -8.13
CA ARG A 94 -4.70 2.35 -8.18
C ARG A 94 -3.44 3.15 -8.57
N LEU A 95 -2.26 2.61 -8.27
CA LEU A 95 -0.97 3.21 -8.57
C LEU A 95 -0.30 2.58 -9.80
N ASP A 96 -1.04 1.75 -10.54
CA ASP A 96 -0.57 1.01 -11.72
C ASP A 96 0.70 0.15 -11.46
N PHE A 97 0.84 -0.39 -10.25
CA PHE A 97 1.91 -1.34 -9.92
C PHE A 97 1.53 -2.78 -10.27
N SER A 98 2.38 -3.47 -11.03
CA SER A 98 2.21 -4.89 -11.32
C SER A 98 2.74 -5.75 -10.15
N LEU A 99 1.87 -6.06 -9.17
CA LEU A 99 2.20 -6.98 -8.07
C LEU A 99 2.04 -8.46 -8.43
N GLN A 100 1.49 -8.76 -9.61
CA GLN A 100 1.11 -10.11 -10.01
C GLN A 100 2.30 -11.07 -10.12
N GLU A 101 3.50 -10.55 -10.43
CA GLU A 101 4.69 -11.39 -10.64
C GLU A 101 5.19 -12.09 -9.36
N ILE A 102 4.77 -11.65 -8.17
CA ILE A 102 5.40 -12.09 -6.90
C ILE A 102 4.37 -12.74 -5.94
N ARG A 103 3.07 -12.44 -6.11
CA ARG A 103 1.97 -13.09 -5.37
C ARG A 103 1.61 -14.50 -5.87
N GLN A 104 2.23 -14.95 -6.95
CA GLN A 104 2.06 -16.29 -7.52
C GLN A 104 2.44 -17.43 -6.55
N ASN A 105 3.10 -17.12 -5.42
CA ASN A 105 3.45 -18.09 -4.40
C ASN A 105 2.33 -18.33 -3.37
N ARG A 106 1.05 -18.22 -3.77
CA ARG A 106 -0.05 -18.74 -2.95
C ARG A 106 -0.05 -20.25 -3.13
N ASP A 107 0.18 -20.98 -2.05
CA ASP A 107 0.15 -22.44 -2.06
C ASP A 107 -1.21 -22.92 -2.62
N PRO A 108 -1.23 -23.59 -3.79
CA PRO A 108 -2.47 -24.08 -4.38
C PRO A 108 -3.15 -25.14 -3.50
N THR A 109 -2.43 -25.72 -2.55
CA THR A 109 -2.98 -26.64 -1.55
C THR A 109 -3.65 -25.93 -0.39
N PHE A 110 -3.36 -24.65 -0.11
CA PHE A 110 -3.98 -23.89 0.98
C PHE A 110 -5.50 -23.89 0.88
N ARG A 111 -6.05 -23.62 -0.32
CA ARG A 111 -7.50 -23.67 -0.57
C ARG A 111 -8.07 -25.06 -0.28
N LYS A 112 -7.38 -26.12 -0.73
CA LYS A 112 -7.81 -27.51 -0.50
C LYS A 112 -7.77 -27.89 0.98
N ASN A 113 -6.74 -27.42 1.70
CA ASN A 113 -6.54 -27.71 3.12
C ASN A 113 -7.59 -27.01 3.98
N ILE A 114 -7.92 -25.74 3.69
CA ILE A 114 -9.00 -25.02 4.37
C ILE A 114 -10.35 -25.69 4.12
N LEU A 115 -10.68 -26.00 2.87
CA LEU A 115 -11.95 -26.68 2.56
C LEU A 115 -12.06 -28.05 3.26
N ARG A 116 -10.97 -28.80 3.37
CA ARG A 116 -10.94 -30.06 4.15
C ARG A 116 -11.08 -29.83 5.65
N ALA A 117 -10.38 -28.84 6.22
CA ALA A 117 -10.46 -28.54 7.65
C ALA A 117 -11.87 -28.17 8.10
N TYR A 118 -12.64 -27.51 7.23
CA TYR A 118 -14.04 -27.18 7.47
C TYR A 118 -15.03 -28.21 6.90
N ASN A 119 -14.59 -29.43 6.55
CA ASN A 119 -15.43 -30.49 5.98
C ASN A 119 -16.29 -30.05 4.78
N TYR A 120 -15.80 -29.09 3.99
CA TYR A 120 -16.51 -28.47 2.87
C TYR A 120 -17.83 -27.79 3.29
N GLN A 121 -17.94 -27.40 4.55
CA GLN A 121 -19.08 -26.69 5.12
C GLN A 121 -18.71 -25.24 5.45
N CYS A 122 -19.67 -24.34 5.31
CA CYS A 122 -19.50 -22.96 5.75
C CYS A 122 -19.34 -22.90 7.27
N ALA A 123 -18.25 -22.30 7.76
CA ALA A 123 -17.96 -22.17 9.19
C ALA A 123 -18.98 -21.30 9.95
N ILE A 124 -19.79 -20.52 9.24
CA ILE A 124 -20.73 -19.55 9.82
C ILE A 124 -22.16 -20.11 9.86
N CYS A 125 -22.61 -20.79 8.80
CA CYS A 125 -23.99 -21.26 8.67
C CYS A 125 -24.15 -22.77 8.48
N GLY A 126 -23.06 -23.54 8.40
CA GLY A 126 -23.10 -25.00 8.24
C GLY A 126 -23.50 -25.50 6.84
N TYR A 127 -23.73 -24.59 5.89
CA TYR A 127 -24.11 -24.96 4.53
C TYR A 127 -23.01 -25.78 3.84
N ASN A 128 -23.37 -26.93 3.27
CA ASN A 128 -22.45 -27.84 2.60
C ASN A 128 -22.25 -27.40 1.14
N LEU A 129 -21.03 -27.02 0.77
CA LEU A 129 -20.67 -26.51 -0.57
C LEU A 129 -20.58 -27.63 -1.63
N ARG A 130 -21.06 -28.84 -1.32
CA ARG A 130 -21.07 -29.98 -2.23
C ARG A 130 -22.47 -30.18 -2.81
N TYR A 131 -22.62 -29.96 -4.11
CA TYR A 131 -23.70 -30.57 -4.90
C TYR A 131 -23.06 -31.38 -6.03
N ASP A 132 -23.21 -32.70 -5.94
CA ASP A 132 -22.80 -33.71 -6.91
C ASP A 132 -21.51 -33.43 -7.73
N SER A 133 -20.36 -33.56 -7.05
CA SER A 133 -19.00 -33.45 -7.60
C SER A 133 -18.56 -32.09 -8.19
N ALA A 134 -19.44 -31.09 -8.27
CA ALA A 134 -19.10 -29.73 -8.67
C ALA A 134 -19.13 -28.77 -7.46
N VAL A 135 -18.15 -27.86 -7.40
CA VAL A 135 -18.20 -26.73 -6.45
C VAL A 135 -19.19 -25.73 -6.99
N VAL A 136 -20.46 -25.85 -6.59
CA VAL A 136 -21.50 -24.88 -6.92
C VAL A 136 -21.49 -23.80 -5.83
N GLY A 137 -21.23 -22.55 -6.21
CA GLY A 137 -21.34 -21.40 -5.31
C GLY A 137 -20.00 -20.90 -4.78
N LEU A 138 -19.18 -20.34 -5.65
CA LEU A 138 -18.16 -19.35 -5.27
C LEU A 138 -17.93 -18.38 -6.44
N GLU A 139 -19.02 -17.90 -7.03
CA GLU A 139 -18.98 -16.54 -7.57
C GLU A 139 -19.24 -15.58 -6.41
N VAL A 140 -18.22 -14.75 -6.19
CA VAL A 140 -18.07 -13.68 -5.22
C VAL A 140 -19.39 -13.14 -4.66
N ALA A 141 -19.68 -13.42 -3.38
CA ALA A 141 -20.59 -12.58 -2.63
C ALA A 141 -19.89 -11.24 -2.37
N HIS A 142 -20.10 -10.27 -3.25
CA HIS A 142 -19.89 -8.87 -2.91
C HIS A 142 -20.92 -8.51 -1.84
N LEU A 143 -20.52 -8.52 -0.56
CA LEU A 143 -21.38 -8.08 0.54
C LEU A 143 -21.54 -6.56 0.45
N THR A 144 -22.57 -6.09 -0.24
CA THR A 144 -23.12 -4.75 -0.02
C THR A 144 -24.14 -4.84 1.10
N SER A 145 -23.81 -4.30 2.28
CA SER A 145 -24.78 -4.16 3.37
C SER A 145 -25.81 -3.08 3.03
N SER A 146 -27.01 -3.48 2.63
CA SER A 146 -28.21 -2.65 2.76
C SER A 146 -28.92 -3.05 4.05
N THR A 147 -28.83 -2.18 5.06
CA THR A 147 -29.61 -2.25 6.30
C THR A 147 -31.06 -1.83 6.01
N PRO A 148 -32.07 -2.50 6.57
CA PRO A 148 -33.41 -1.93 6.70
C PRO A 148 -33.46 -0.82 7.76
#